data_AF-A0A357NCI9-F1
#
_entry.id   AF-A0A357NCI9-F1
#
_cell.length_a   1.000
_cell.length_b   1.000
_cell.length_c   1.000
_cell.angle_alpha   90.00
_cell.angle_beta   90.00
_cell.angle_gamma   90.00
#
_symmetry.space_group_name_H-M   'P 1'
#
loop_
_entity.id
_entity.type
_entity.pdbx_description
1 polymer ?
#
loop_
_entity_poly.entity_id
_entity_poly.type
_entity_poly.pdbx_seq_one_letter_code
_entity_poly.pdbx_strand_id
1 'polypeptide(L)'
;MAPQITAKPLKTARLQGISANQIQQHYELYKRYVDTTNRIRTALNDADRENANPNYSPYRALKVEESYSWDAVKLHELYFWNLGGNGGAATGR
;
A
#
# COMPACT_ATOMS: atom_id res chain seq x y z
N MET A 1 7.90 -16.88 6.06
CA MET A 1 7.31 -15.57 6.44
C MET A 1 7.33 -14.68 5.21
N ALA A 2 6.28 -13.87 4.99
CA ALA A 2 6.31 -12.89 3.90
C ALA A 2 7.36 -11.80 4.21
N PRO A 3 8.16 -11.36 3.23
CA PRO A 3 9.15 -10.33 3.46
C PRO A 3 8.48 -9.01 3.87
N GLN A 4 9.12 -8.31 4.80
CA GLN A 4 8.75 -6.95 5.16
C GLN A 4 9.03 -6.03 3.98
N ILE A 5 8.15 -5.05 3.78
CA ILE A 5 8.26 -4.05 2.71
C ILE A 5 8.61 -2.68 3.28
N THR A 6 9.18 -1.82 2.45
CA THR A 6 9.51 -0.44 2.81
C THR A 6 8.87 0.54 1.85
N ALA A 7 8.56 1.73 2.35
CA ALA A 7 7.96 2.77 1.53
C ALA A 7 8.95 3.26 0.47
N LYS A 8 8.59 3.12 -0.81
CA LYS A 8 9.31 3.74 -1.93
C LYS A 8 9.33 5.27 -1.82
N PRO A 9 10.47 5.93 -2.07
CA PRO A 9 10.56 7.38 -2.02
C PRO A 9 9.77 8.06 -3.15
N LEU A 10 9.30 9.28 -2.90
CA LEU A 10 8.71 10.13 -3.94
C LEU A 10 9.76 10.59 -4.94
N LYS A 11 9.39 10.66 -6.23
CA LYS A 11 10.22 11.30 -7.27
C LYS A 11 10.33 12.81 -7.06
N THR A 12 9.22 13.44 -6.68
CA THR A 12 9.11 14.87 -6.38
C THR A 12 7.87 15.14 -5.54
N ALA A 13 7.95 16.13 -4.64
CA ALA A 13 6.78 16.69 -3.95
C ALA A 13 6.24 17.96 -4.63
N ARG A 14 6.91 18.43 -5.69
CA ARG A 14 6.51 19.60 -6.48
C ARG A 14 5.84 19.15 -7.75
N LEU A 15 4.54 19.40 -7.86
CA LEU A 15 3.72 19.10 -9.03
C LEU A 15 2.94 20.36 -9.42
N GLN A 16 2.72 20.52 -10.72
CA GLN A 16 1.81 21.56 -11.21
C GLN A 16 0.36 21.12 -10.96
N GLY A 17 -0.44 21.96 -10.30
CA GLY A 17 -1.85 21.69 -10.03
C GLY A 17 -2.14 20.83 -8.78
N ILE A 18 -1.14 20.27 -8.12
CA ILE A 18 -1.30 19.56 -6.84
C ILE A 18 -0.32 20.15 -5.82
N SER A 19 -0.83 20.59 -4.67
CA SER A 19 0.01 21.25 -3.67
C SER A 19 0.99 20.28 -3.00
N ALA A 20 2.15 20.80 -2.59
CA ALA A 20 3.15 20.03 -1.85
C ALA A 20 2.59 19.47 -0.53
N ASN A 21 1.71 20.23 0.15
CA ASN A 21 1.04 19.77 1.36
C ASN A 21 0.13 18.56 1.08
N GLN A 22 -0.65 18.58 0.00
CA GLN A 22 -1.49 17.45 -0.41
C GLN A 22 -0.63 16.20 -0.67
N ILE A 23 0.47 16.34 -1.42
CA ILE A 23 1.38 15.21 -1.70
C ILE A 23 2.01 14.67 -0.42
N GLN A 24 2.46 15.54 0.48
CA GLN A 24 3.06 15.10 1.74
C GLN A 24 2.06 14.31 2.60
N GLN A 25 0.83 14.80 2.77
CA GLN A 25 -0.18 14.11 3.57
C GLN A 25 -0.59 12.78 2.94
N HIS A 26 -0.76 12.74 1.62
CA HIS A 26 -1.09 11.51 0.90
C HIS A 26 0.06 10.49 0.96
N TYR A 27 1.31 10.94 0.93
CA TYR A 27 2.48 10.08 1.10
C TYR A 27 2.59 9.49 2.52
N GLU A 28 2.25 10.28 3.54
CA GLU A 28 2.17 9.75 4.92
C GLU A 28 1.05 8.71 5.08
N LEU A 29 -0.09 8.86 4.39
CA LEU A 29 -1.12 7.82 4.35
C LEU A 29 -0.58 6.52 3.71
N TYR A 30 0.12 6.64 2.58
CA TYR A 30 0.78 5.51 1.95
C TYR A 30 1.76 4.78 2.89
N LYS A 31 2.62 5.52 3.62
CA LYS A 31 3.54 4.93 4.60
C LYS A 31 2.80 4.14 5.69
N ARG A 32 1.64 4.62 6.15
CA ARG A 32 0.82 3.87 7.10
C ARG A 32 0.31 2.55 6.51
N TYR A 33 -0.04 2.50 5.22
CA TYR A 33 -0.43 1.22 4.58
C TYR A 33 0.74 0.24 4.47
N VAL A 34 1.96 0.72 4.24
CA VAL A 34 3.17 -0.11 4.28
C VAL A 34 3.35 -0.72 5.67
N ASP A 35 3.30 0.11 6.72
CA ASP A 35 3.44 -0.34 8.11
C ASP A 35 2.31 -1.31 8.53
N THR A 36 1.07 -1.02 8.14
CA THR A 36 -0.09 -1.88 8.40
C THR A 36 0.05 -3.23 7.71
N THR A 37 0.46 -3.27 6.45
CA THR A 37 0.68 -4.54 5.72
C THR A 37 1.74 -5.39 6.41
N ASN A 38 2.84 -4.76 6.82
CA ASN A 38 3.92 -5.41 7.57
C ASN A 38 3.43 -6.00 8.89
N ARG A 39 2.63 -5.25 9.66
CA ARG A 39 2.01 -5.71 10.92
C ARG A 39 1.07 -6.89 10.70
N ILE A 40 0.20 -6.83 9.69
CA ILE A 40 -0.73 -7.91 9.34
C ILE A 40 0.05 -9.18 8.96
N ARG A 41 1.09 -9.05 8.14
CA ARG A 41 1.96 -10.18 7.75
C ARG A 41 2.67 -10.81 8.94
N THR A 42 3.10 -10.00 9.91
CA THR A 42 3.65 -10.50 11.17
C THR A 42 2.59 -11.27 11.95
N ALA A 43 1.40 -10.70 12.15
CA ALA A 43 0.30 -11.38 12.86
C ALA A 43 -0.16 -12.68 12.16
N LEU A 44 -0.12 -12.74 10.83
CA LEU A 44 -0.44 -13.94 10.04
C LEU A 44 0.55 -15.09 10.23
N ASN A 45 1.76 -14.83 10.74
CA ASN A 45 2.71 -15.89 11.07
C ASN A 45 2.25 -16.68 12.30
N ASP A 46 1.63 -16.01 13.27
CA ASP A 46 1.24 -16.58 14.56
C ASP A 46 -0.25 -16.95 14.63
N ALA A 47 -1.04 -16.56 13.63
CA ALA A 47 -2.48 -16.81 13.59
C ALA A 47 -2.80 -18.32 13.50
N ASP A 48 -3.76 -18.76 14.33
CA ASP A 48 -4.29 -20.13 14.30
C ASP A 48 -4.91 -20.46 12.94
N ARG A 49 -4.37 -21.49 12.30
CA ARG A 49 -4.81 -22.00 11.00
C ARG A 49 -5.60 -23.30 11.12
N GLU A 50 -5.46 -24.01 12.24
CA GLU A 50 -6.11 -25.30 12.46
C GLU A 50 -7.60 -25.11 12.69
N ASN A 51 -7.98 -24.12 13.49
CA ASN A 51 -9.38 -23.80 13.78
C ASN A 51 -9.96 -22.70 12.87
N ALA A 52 -9.25 -22.34 11.79
CA ALA A 52 -9.71 -21.32 10.86
C ALA A 52 -10.97 -21.80 10.09
N ASN A 53 -11.99 -20.95 10.02
CA ASN A 53 -13.25 -21.27 9.35
C ASN A 53 -13.75 -20.07 8.53
N PRO A 54 -14.67 -20.30 7.57
CA PRO A 54 -15.13 -19.25 6.66
C PRO A 54 -16.11 -18.24 7.29
N ASN A 55 -16.77 -18.57 8.40
CA ASN A 55 -17.72 -17.67 9.06
C ASN A 55 -16.98 -16.56 9.81
N TYR A 56 -16.05 -16.95 10.69
CA TYR A 56 -15.17 -16.03 11.39
C TYR A 56 -13.95 -16.78 11.94
N SER A 57 -12.77 -16.27 11.64
CA SER A 57 -11.53 -16.60 12.35
C SER A 57 -10.58 -15.41 12.32
N PRO A 58 -9.68 -15.27 13.31
CA PRO A 58 -8.62 -14.25 13.26
C PRO A 58 -7.78 -14.36 11.99
N TYR A 59 -7.47 -15.58 11.54
CA TYR A 59 -6.77 -15.82 10.27
C TYR A 59 -7.54 -15.24 9.07
N ARG A 60 -8.85 -15.53 8.96
CA ARG A 60 -9.70 -14.98 7.88
C ARG A 60 -9.71 -13.46 7.91
N ALA A 61 -9.92 -12.85 9.08
CA ALA A 61 -9.95 -11.40 9.22
C ALA A 61 -8.63 -10.78 8.76
N LEU A 62 -7.49 -11.30 9.23
CA LEU A 62 -6.17 -10.84 8.82
C LEU A 62 -5.94 -10.99 7.31
N LYS A 63 -6.41 -12.07 6.67
CA LYS A 63 -6.28 -12.25 5.21
C LYS A 63 -7.14 -11.27 4.41
N VAL A 64 -8.33 -10.92 4.91
CA VAL A 64 -9.17 -9.86 4.31
C VAL A 64 -8.44 -8.51 4.40
N GLU A 65 -7.94 -8.16 5.59
CA GLU A 65 -7.23 -6.89 5.80
C GLU A 65 -5.91 -6.83 5.01
N GLU A 66 -5.18 -7.96 4.88
CA GLU A 66 -3.96 -8.02 4.08
C GLU A 66 -4.25 -7.65 2.62
N SER A 67 -5.37 -8.12 2.06
CA SER A 67 -5.73 -7.81 0.67
C SER A 67 -5.96 -6.30 0.48
N TYR A 68 -6.66 -5.67 1.42
CA TYR A 68 -6.95 -4.25 1.38
C TYR A 68 -5.69 -3.40 1.58
N SER A 69 -4.88 -3.71 2.59
CA SER A 69 -3.68 -2.92 2.89
C SER A 69 -2.61 -3.08 1.81
N TRP A 70 -2.47 -4.28 1.25
CA TRP A 70 -1.52 -4.55 0.16
C TRP A 70 -1.93 -3.86 -1.14
N ASP A 71 -3.21 -3.90 -1.49
CA ASP A 71 -3.73 -3.18 -2.65
C ASP A 71 -3.50 -1.67 -2.49
N ALA A 72 -3.79 -1.12 -1.30
CA ALA A 72 -3.49 0.27 -1.00
C ALA A 72 -2.00 0.61 -1.19
N VAL A 73 -1.07 -0.24 -0.74
CA VAL A 73 0.37 -0.05 -1.03
C VAL A 73 0.63 0.02 -2.53
N LYS A 74 0.12 -0.95 -3.30
CA LYS A 74 0.41 -1.06 -4.74
C LYS A 74 -0.20 0.08 -5.55
N LEU A 75 -1.44 0.43 -5.27
CA LEU A 75 -2.12 1.53 -5.96
C LEU A 75 -1.46 2.87 -5.66
N HIS A 76 -1.01 3.13 -4.43
CA HIS A 76 -0.27 4.35 -4.11
C HIS A 76 1.11 4.38 -4.77
N GLU A 77 1.84 3.25 -4.80
CA GLU A 77 3.11 3.15 -5.53
C GLU A 77 2.93 3.51 -7.02
N LEU A 78 1.90 2.96 -7.66
CA LEU A 78 1.58 3.26 -9.07
C LEU A 78 1.14 4.72 -9.26
N TYR A 79 0.30 5.24 -8.37
CA TYR A 79 -0.14 6.63 -8.40
C TYR A 79 1.05 7.59 -8.36
N PHE A 80 1.93 7.48 -7.35
CA PHE A 80 3.11 8.35 -7.25
C PHE A 80 4.12 8.12 -8.37
N TRP A 81 4.23 6.89 -8.90
CA TRP A 81 5.10 6.61 -10.03
C TRP A 81 4.61 7.31 -11.31
N ASN A 82 3.29 7.45 -11.49
CA ASN A 82 2.66 8.11 -12.64
C ASN A 82 2.67 9.64 -12.56
N LEU A 83 2.99 10.23 -11.40
CA LEU A 83 3.01 11.69 -11.23
C LEU A 83 4.37 12.31 -11.57
N GLY A 84 4.32 13.55 -12.06
CA GLY A 84 5.48 14.35 -12.45
C GLY A 84 5.87 14.19 -13.92
N GLY A 85 7.07 14.66 -14.26
CA GLY A 85 7.55 14.72 -15.64
C GLY A 85 6.87 15.82 -16.47
N ASN A 86 7.08 15.78 -17.78
CA ASN A 86 6.57 16.80 -18.71
C ASN A 86 5.19 16.45 -19.32
N GLY A 87 4.59 15.32 -18.91
CA GLY A 87 3.46 14.74 -19.61
C GLY A 87 3.81 14.31 -21.05
N GLY A 88 2.80 13.90 -21.81
CA GLY A 88 2.97 13.49 -23.21
C GLY A 88 1.73 12.80 -23.75
N ALA A 89 1.62 12.70 -25.08
CA ALA A 89 0.58 11.90 -25.70
C ALA A 89 0.75 10.42 -25.36
N ALA A 90 -0.35 9.72 -25.06
CA ALA A 90 -0.34 8.29 -24.91
C ALA A 90 0.09 7.64 -26.23
N THR A 91 1.18 6.87 -26.23
CA THR A 91 1.72 6.26 -27.45
C THR A 91 1.05 4.94 -27.79
N GLY A 92 0.45 4.28 -26.80
CA GLY A 92 -0.15 2.96 -26.98
C GLY A 92 0.88 1.90 -27.39
N ARG A 93 0.62 0.64 -27.03
CA ARG A 93 1.13 -0.51 -27.76
C ARG A 93 -0.01 -1.49 -27.90
#